data_AF-A0A1J1LHZ1-F1
#
_entry.id   AF-A0A1J1LHZ1-F1
#
_cell.length_a   1.000
_cell.length_b   1.000
_cell.length_c   1.000
_cell.angle_alpha   90.00
_cell.angle_beta   90.00
_cell.angle_gamma   90.00
#
_symmetry.space_group_name_H-M   'P 1'
#
loop_
_entity.id
_entity.type
_entity.pdbx_description
1 polymer ?
#
loop_
_entity_poly.entity_id
_entity_poly.type
_entity_poly.pdbx_seq_one_letter_code
_entity_poly.pdbx_strand_id
1 'polypeptide(L)'
;MVKPIDLEIDYNKPIRLMAIMPSFHKHNFVDKEHSKLSLEFFSFEILEQSDSLALSLTNIDREKTVCTKINYDKNDVFDLSCYLPHPPNSLLKIIANCSPEKQQDILKLRKHILCFHEKIQEIYAPGVIKYGRGKDNICVEIRQDNLFYLYLPIPDRQVMGSKYPLGKMQIFTNDFQQINLIGYILKGKRSIDKVYHYKDFEKFIQVIDSIESLNQLENLINIALQNWLERL
;
A
#
# COMPACT_ATOMS: atom_id res chain seq x y z
N MET A 1 -50.69 11.06 -8.83
CA MET A 1 -49.29 11.44 -8.65
C MET A 1 -48.45 10.39 -9.36
N VAL A 2 -47.74 10.76 -10.41
CA VAL A 2 -46.72 9.89 -11.02
C VAL A 2 -45.57 9.82 -10.02
N LYS A 3 -45.20 8.62 -9.57
CA LYS A 3 -44.03 8.48 -8.71
C LYS A 3 -42.79 8.34 -9.62
N PRO A 4 -41.62 8.81 -9.19
CA PRO A 4 -40.41 8.70 -10.00
C PRO A 4 -40.10 7.23 -10.31
N ILE A 5 -39.67 6.87 -11.52
CA ILE A 5 -39.10 5.53 -11.82
C ILE A 5 -40.05 4.34 -11.49
N ASP A 6 -41.36 4.54 -11.65
CA ASP A 6 -42.42 3.53 -11.41
C ASP A 6 -42.27 2.22 -12.24
N LEU A 7 -41.44 2.22 -13.29
CA LEU A 7 -41.17 1.04 -14.12
C LEU A 7 -40.09 0.11 -13.56
N GLU A 8 -39.17 0.61 -12.74
CA GLU A 8 -38.01 -0.16 -12.25
C GLU A 8 -38.12 -0.45 -10.75
N ILE A 9 -38.88 0.36 -10.01
CA ILE A 9 -39.02 0.28 -8.55
C ILE A 9 -40.44 -0.13 -8.18
N ASP A 10 -40.58 -1.31 -7.60
CA ASP A 10 -41.82 -1.72 -6.95
C ASP A 10 -41.93 -1.07 -5.56
N TYR A 11 -42.63 0.06 -5.51
CA TYR A 11 -42.89 0.83 -4.30
C TYR A 11 -43.72 0.09 -3.24
N ASN A 12 -44.26 -1.09 -3.54
CA ASN A 12 -44.98 -1.91 -2.55
C ASN A 12 -44.04 -2.81 -1.75
N LYS A 13 -42.78 -2.97 -2.18
CA LYS A 13 -41.79 -3.76 -1.46
C LYS A 13 -41.16 -2.96 -0.33
N PRO A 14 -40.83 -3.61 0.81
CA PRO A 14 -40.13 -2.95 1.89
C PRO A 14 -38.74 -2.51 1.43
N ILE A 15 -38.35 -1.30 1.82
CA ILE A 15 -37.00 -0.78 1.59
C ILE A 15 -36.04 -1.52 2.52
N ARG A 16 -34.97 -2.08 1.95
CA ARG A 16 -33.86 -2.69 2.70
C ARG A 16 -32.62 -1.83 2.51
N LEU A 17 -32.02 -1.40 3.62
CA LEU A 17 -30.76 -0.65 3.59
C LEU A 17 -29.63 -1.59 3.96
N MET A 18 -28.62 -1.67 3.10
CA MET A 18 -27.47 -2.57 3.28
C MET A 18 -26.18 -1.76 3.24
N ALA A 19 -25.34 -1.93 4.25
CA ALA A 19 -23.97 -1.44 4.25
C ALA A 19 -23.04 -2.62 3.94
N ILE A 20 -22.18 -2.47 2.94
CA ILE A 20 -21.26 -3.51 2.48
C ILE A 20 -19.83 -2.98 2.62
N MET A 21 -18.99 -3.64 3.42
CA MET A 21 -17.61 -3.24 3.69
C MET A 21 -16.75 -4.49 3.90
N PRO A 22 -15.41 -4.48 3.70
CA PRO A 22 -14.60 -5.64 4.04
C PRO A 22 -14.61 -5.94 5.56
N SER A 23 -14.70 -4.89 6.38
CA SER A 23 -14.82 -4.98 7.83
C SER A 23 -15.52 -3.74 8.40
N PHE A 24 -16.16 -3.87 9.56
CA PHE A 24 -16.76 -2.76 10.30
C PHE A 24 -15.99 -2.49 11.59
N HIS A 25 -15.80 -1.21 11.93
CA HIS A 25 -15.28 -0.83 13.24
C HIS A 25 -16.38 -0.87 14.30
N LYS A 26 -15.98 -1.02 15.58
CA LYS A 26 -16.90 -1.00 16.73
C LYS A 26 -17.85 0.21 16.71
N HIS A 27 -17.36 1.38 16.31
CA HIS A 27 -18.17 2.59 16.21
C HIS A 27 -19.30 2.47 15.18
N ASN A 28 -19.12 1.74 14.08
CA ASN A 28 -20.17 1.54 13.10
C ASN A 28 -21.36 0.75 13.68
N PHE A 29 -21.11 -0.19 14.60
CA PHE A 29 -22.17 -0.92 15.28
C PHE A 29 -22.94 -0.02 16.26
N VAL A 30 -22.24 0.88 16.96
CA VAL A 30 -22.87 1.89 17.83
C VAL A 30 -23.75 2.83 17.01
N ASP A 31 -23.25 3.31 15.86
CA ASP A 31 -24.03 4.17 14.97
C ASP A 31 -25.27 3.46 14.44
N LYS A 32 -25.17 2.17 14.14
CA LYS A 32 -26.30 1.34 13.73
C LYS A 32 -27.34 1.18 14.84
N GLU A 33 -26.93 0.91 16.08
CA GLU A 33 -27.84 0.78 17.24
C GLU A 33 -28.61 2.08 17.53
N HIS A 34 -27.95 3.23 17.34
CA HIS A 34 -28.56 4.54 17.56
C HIS A 34 -29.24 5.13 16.31
N SER A 35 -29.16 4.45 15.17
CA SER A 35 -29.83 4.86 13.94
C SER A 35 -31.32 4.54 13.99
N LYS A 36 -32.14 5.46 13.46
CA LYS A 36 -33.57 5.20 13.21
C LYS A 36 -33.79 4.34 11.96
N LEU A 37 -32.75 4.07 11.19
CA LEU A 37 -32.80 3.30 9.96
C LEU A 37 -32.44 1.84 10.22
N SER A 38 -33.23 0.91 9.67
CA SER A 38 -32.93 -0.52 9.71
C SER A 38 -31.85 -0.85 8.69
N LEU A 39 -30.60 -0.87 9.15
CA LEU A 39 -29.41 -1.18 8.35
C LEU A 39 -28.99 -2.63 8.56
N GLU A 40 -28.74 -3.36 7.48
CA GLU A 40 -28.09 -4.67 7.50
C GLU A 40 -26.60 -4.49 7.20
N PHE A 41 -25.73 -5.12 7.98
CA PHE A 41 -24.28 -5.07 7.75
C PHE A 41 -23.82 -6.34 7.06
N PHE A 42 -23.08 -6.17 5.97
CA PHE A 42 -22.47 -7.26 5.21
C PHE A 42 -20.97 -7.06 5.11
N SER A 43 -20.20 -8.06 5.54
CA SER A 43 -18.79 -8.14 5.19
C SER A 43 -18.61 -8.83 3.85
N PHE A 44 -17.57 -8.46 3.10
CA PHE A 44 -17.19 -9.20 1.90
C PHE A 44 -15.71 -9.54 1.87
N GLU A 45 -15.39 -10.63 1.20
CA GLU A 45 -14.02 -11.10 0.95
C GLU A 45 -13.94 -11.71 -0.45
N ILE A 46 -12.75 -11.63 -1.06
CA ILE A 46 -12.44 -12.31 -2.31
C ILE A 46 -11.64 -13.57 -1.97
N LEU A 47 -12.20 -14.72 -2.29
CA LEU A 47 -11.57 -16.02 -2.07
C LEU A 47 -10.91 -16.49 -3.36
N GLU A 48 -9.62 -16.76 -3.29
CA GLU A 48 -8.90 -17.43 -4.36
C GLU A 48 -9.10 -18.95 -4.23
N GLN A 49 -9.70 -19.54 -5.26
CA GLN A 49 -9.75 -20.99 -5.46
C GLN A 49 -8.85 -21.30 -6.66
N SER A 50 -8.34 -22.53 -6.75
CA SER A 50 -7.24 -22.95 -7.64
C SER A 50 -7.25 -22.40 -9.07
N ASP A 51 -8.42 -22.06 -9.63
CA ASP A 51 -8.56 -21.46 -10.96
C ASP A 51 -9.66 -20.39 -11.06
N SER A 52 -10.17 -19.89 -9.93
CA SER A 52 -11.25 -18.90 -9.93
C SER A 52 -11.31 -18.06 -8.67
N LEU A 53 -11.78 -16.83 -8.82
CA LEU A 53 -12.11 -15.94 -7.72
C LEU A 53 -13.60 -16.10 -7.36
N ALA A 54 -13.89 -16.12 -6.06
CA ALA A 54 -15.26 -16.08 -5.55
C ALA A 54 -15.43 -14.89 -4.60
N LEU A 55 -16.56 -14.19 -4.72
CA LEU A 55 -17.00 -13.19 -3.76
C LEU A 55 -17.81 -13.90 -2.68
N SER A 56 -17.31 -13.87 -1.45
CA SER A 56 -18.04 -14.29 -0.26
C SER A 56 -18.63 -13.04 0.40
N LEU A 57 -19.94 -13.04 0.62
CA LEU A 57 -20.68 -11.96 1.25
C LEU A 57 -21.36 -12.51 2.50
N THR A 58 -20.95 -12.02 3.67
CA THR A 58 -21.44 -12.49 4.96
C THR A 58 -22.31 -11.43 5.60
N ASN A 59 -23.58 -11.75 5.85
CA ASN A 59 -24.44 -10.93 6.70
C ASN A 59 -23.97 -11.09 8.16
N ILE A 60 -23.47 -10.00 8.73
CA ILE A 60 -22.87 -10.01 10.07
C ILE A 60 -23.93 -10.21 11.15
N ASP A 61 -25.16 -9.74 10.91
CA ASP A 61 -26.25 -9.81 11.88
C ASP A 61 -26.87 -11.21 11.99
N ARG A 62 -26.78 -11.99 10.91
CA ARG A 62 -27.44 -13.31 10.78
C ARG A 62 -26.44 -14.45 10.61
N GLU A 63 -25.16 -14.14 10.55
CA GLU A 63 -24.06 -15.08 10.27
C GLU A 63 -24.32 -15.94 9.03
N LYS A 64 -24.97 -15.33 8.01
CA LYS A 64 -25.27 -16.01 6.74
C LYS A 64 -24.31 -15.56 5.67
N THR A 65 -23.54 -16.50 5.16
CA THR A 65 -22.62 -16.28 4.04
C THR A 65 -23.23 -16.78 2.74
N VAL A 66 -23.12 -15.97 1.70
CA VAL A 66 -23.42 -16.34 0.32
C VAL A 66 -22.16 -16.17 -0.49
N CYS A 67 -21.80 -17.21 -1.23
CA CYS A 67 -20.65 -17.18 -2.14
C CYS A 67 -21.16 -17.15 -3.58
N THR A 68 -20.58 -16.27 -4.40
CA THR A 68 -20.81 -16.25 -5.84
C THR A 68 -19.48 -16.25 -6.57
N LYS A 69 -19.41 -16.96 -7.69
CA LYS A 69 -18.24 -16.92 -8.56
C LYS A 69 -18.13 -15.53 -9.20
N ILE A 70 -16.92 -14.99 -9.24
CA ILE A 70 -16.62 -13.78 -9.98
C ILE A 70 -16.32 -14.19 -11.41
N ASN A 71 -17.12 -13.69 -12.35
CA ASN A 71 -16.82 -13.84 -13.77
C ASN A 71 -15.84 -12.73 -14.16
N TYR A 72 -14.63 -13.12 -14.52
CA TYR A 72 -13.60 -12.24 -15.05
C TYR A 72 -12.91 -12.94 -16.23
N ASP A 73 -12.41 -12.17 -17.20
CA ASP A 73 -11.52 -12.72 -18.22
C ASP A 73 -10.12 -12.83 -17.62
N LYS A 74 -9.47 -13.98 -17.74
CA LYS A 74 -8.06 -14.13 -17.34
C LYS A 74 -7.15 -13.18 -18.12
N ASN A 75 -7.55 -12.75 -19.33
CA ASN A 75 -6.83 -11.76 -20.13
C ASN A 75 -6.90 -10.34 -19.53
N ASP A 76 -7.90 -10.04 -18.69
CA ASP A 76 -8.02 -8.76 -18.00
C ASP A 76 -7.16 -8.71 -16.71
N VAL A 77 -6.57 -9.85 -16.32
CA VAL A 77 -5.65 -9.96 -15.19
C VAL A 77 -4.22 -9.79 -15.69
N PHE A 78 -3.69 -8.59 -15.56
CA PHE A 78 -2.34 -8.26 -16.00
C PHE A 78 -1.34 -8.48 -14.86
N ASP A 79 -0.34 -9.34 -15.07
CA ASP A 79 0.87 -9.32 -14.26
C ASP A 79 1.70 -8.10 -14.65
N LEU A 80 1.81 -7.12 -13.74
CA LEU A 80 2.62 -5.92 -13.92
C LEU A 80 4.06 -6.26 -14.29
N SER A 81 4.56 -7.41 -13.85
CA SER A 81 5.93 -7.87 -14.11
C SER A 81 6.19 -8.13 -15.60
N CYS A 82 5.15 -8.50 -16.38
CA CYS A 82 5.23 -8.73 -17.81
C CYS A 82 5.39 -7.45 -18.63
N TYR A 83 5.01 -6.30 -18.08
CA TYR A 83 4.98 -5.01 -18.78
C TYR A 83 6.03 -4.02 -18.26
N LEU A 84 6.95 -4.47 -17.41
CA LEU A 84 7.99 -3.61 -16.89
C LEU A 84 8.93 -3.14 -18.02
N PRO A 85 9.14 -1.83 -18.18
CA PRO A 85 10.12 -1.33 -19.13
C PRO A 85 11.52 -1.72 -18.68
N HIS A 86 12.43 -1.84 -19.64
CA HIS A 86 13.85 -2.02 -19.35
C HIS A 86 14.36 -0.94 -18.37
N PRO A 87 15.34 -1.28 -17.52
CA PRO A 87 15.95 -0.30 -16.63
C PRO A 87 16.44 0.92 -17.40
N PRO A 88 16.07 2.14 -16.95
CA PRO A 88 16.40 3.36 -17.66
C PRO A 88 17.90 3.63 -17.59
N ASN A 89 18.46 4.27 -18.63
CA ASN A 89 19.89 4.62 -18.66
C ASN A 89 20.32 5.50 -17.47
N SER A 90 19.42 6.30 -16.92
CA SER A 90 19.66 7.08 -15.70
C SER A 90 19.90 6.18 -14.47
N LEU A 91 19.15 5.07 -14.33
CA LEU A 91 19.36 4.10 -13.24
C LEU A 91 20.68 3.40 -13.43
N LEU A 92 20.94 2.92 -14.66
CA LEU A 92 22.18 2.24 -14.99
C LEU A 92 23.40 3.12 -14.69
N LYS A 93 23.32 4.42 -14.96
CA LYS A 93 24.36 5.40 -14.58
C LYS A 93 24.51 5.57 -13.08
N ILE A 94 23.41 5.57 -12.32
CA ILE A 94 23.44 5.67 -10.84
C ILE A 94 24.13 4.44 -10.24
N ILE A 95 23.83 3.24 -10.75
CA ILE A 95 24.34 1.98 -10.20
C ILE A 95 25.64 1.49 -10.85
N ALA A 96 26.15 2.19 -11.87
CA ALA A 96 27.31 1.74 -12.66
C ALA A 96 28.56 1.45 -11.81
N ASN A 97 28.75 2.21 -10.72
CA ASN A 97 29.90 2.08 -9.83
C ASN A 97 29.72 0.99 -8.75
N CYS A 98 28.60 0.26 -8.74
CA CYS A 98 28.34 -0.79 -7.76
C CYS A 98 28.92 -2.13 -8.20
N SER A 99 29.12 -3.04 -7.24
CA SER A 99 29.36 -4.44 -7.54
C SER A 99 28.17 -5.04 -8.34
N PRO A 100 28.41 -6.03 -9.21
CA PRO A 100 27.35 -6.68 -10.00
C PRO A 100 26.20 -7.22 -9.14
N GLU A 101 26.50 -7.77 -7.96
CA GLU A 101 25.49 -8.24 -6.99
C GLU A 101 24.57 -7.09 -6.53
N LYS A 102 25.15 -5.96 -6.11
CA LYS A 102 24.38 -4.78 -5.71
C LYS A 102 23.54 -4.22 -6.85
N GLN A 103 24.05 -4.25 -8.08
CA GLN A 103 23.26 -3.84 -9.24
C GLN A 103 22.04 -4.76 -9.42
N GLN A 104 22.21 -6.08 -9.31
CA GLN A 104 21.11 -7.03 -9.39
C GLN A 104 20.09 -6.81 -8.27
N ASP A 105 20.53 -6.55 -7.04
CA ASP A 105 19.61 -6.31 -5.93
C ASP A 105 18.82 -5.01 -6.10
N ILE A 106 19.45 -3.94 -6.60
CA ILE A 106 18.72 -2.69 -6.95
C ILE A 106 17.70 -2.95 -8.06
N LEU A 107 18.02 -3.78 -9.05
CA LEU A 107 17.09 -4.14 -10.12
C LEU A 107 15.93 -5.01 -9.61
N LYS A 108 16.17 -5.91 -8.66
CA LYS A 108 15.10 -6.67 -7.97
C LYS A 108 14.21 -5.73 -7.16
N LEU A 109 14.79 -4.79 -6.41
CA LEU A 109 14.04 -3.78 -5.66
C LEU A 109 13.20 -2.90 -6.58
N ARG A 110 13.74 -2.48 -7.73
CA ARG A 110 12.99 -1.75 -8.76
C ARG A 110 11.76 -2.55 -9.21
N LYS A 111 11.96 -3.83 -9.55
CA LYS A 111 10.86 -4.73 -9.96
C LYS A 111 9.80 -4.80 -8.86
N HIS A 112 10.22 -5.03 -7.62
CA HIS A 112 9.36 -5.09 -6.44
C HIS A 112 8.51 -3.82 -6.28
N ILE A 113 9.14 -2.64 -6.35
CA ILE A 113 8.46 -1.34 -6.22
C ILE A 113 7.46 -1.10 -7.35
N LEU A 114 7.82 -1.36 -8.61
CA LEU A 114 6.96 -1.09 -9.76
C LEU A 114 5.80 -2.10 -9.88
N CYS A 115 5.99 -3.33 -9.43
CA CYS A 115 4.95 -4.35 -9.40
C CYS A 115 4.02 -4.23 -8.17
N PHE A 116 4.33 -3.37 -7.19
CA PHE A 116 3.49 -3.22 -6.01
C PHE A 116 2.10 -2.67 -6.34
N HIS A 117 2.01 -1.69 -7.25
CA HIS A 117 0.73 -1.09 -7.64
C HIS A 117 0.83 -0.38 -9.00
N GLU A 118 -0.17 -0.56 -9.88
CA GLU A 118 -0.20 -0.04 -11.27
C GLU A 118 0.04 1.49 -11.39
N LYS A 119 -0.41 2.25 -10.40
CA LYS A 119 -0.25 3.72 -10.33
C LYS A 119 1.15 4.20 -9.93
N ILE A 120 2.06 3.30 -9.53
CA ILE A 120 3.45 3.66 -9.26
C ILE A 120 4.17 3.91 -10.57
N GLN A 121 4.84 5.04 -10.65
CA GLN A 121 5.62 5.49 -11.79
C GLN A 121 7.07 5.68 -11.39
N GLU A 122 7.97 5.40 -12.32
CA GLU A 122 9.38 5.75 -12.23
C GLU A 122 9.57 7.19 -12.74
N ILE A 123 9.96 8.10 -11.84
CA ILE A 123 10.07 9.54 -12.09
C ILE A 123 11.54 9.94 -12.11
N TYR A 124 11.97 10.49 -13.23
CA TYR A 124 13.36 10.84 -13.49
C TYR A 124 13.70 12.26 -13.06
N ALA A 125 14.81 12.41 -12.34
CA ALA A 125 15.45 13.70 -12.10
C ALA A 125 16.99 13.55 -12.11
N PRO A 126 17.75 14.65 -12.26
CA PRO A 126 19.21 14.58 -12.26
C PRO A 126 19.75 13.93 -10.97
N GLY A 127 20.49 12.83 -11.12
CA GLY A 127 21.15 12.11 -10.01
C GLY A 127 20.21 11.36 -9.06
N VAL A 128 18.92 11.25 -9.38
CA VAL A 128 17.94 10.54 -8.55
C VAL A 128 16.82 9.93 -9.40
N ILE A 129 16.42 8.73 -9.03
CA ILE A 129 15.19 8.10 -9.50
C ILE A 129 14.22 8.03 -8.34
N LYS A 130 12.99 8.47 -8.58
CA LYS A 130 11.92 8.46 -7.60
C LYS A 130 10.83 7.49 -8.05
N TYR A 131 10.17 6.89 -7.09
CA TYR A 131 9.03 6.01 -7.32
C TYR A 131 7.82 6.55 -6.56
N GLY A 132 6.67 6.55 -7.22
CA GLY A 132 5.40 7.06 -6.67
C GLY A 132 4.50 7.61 -7.75
N ARG A 133 3.68 8.62 -7.43
CA ARG A 133 2.75 9.24 -8.39
C ARG A 133 2.85 10.76 -8.32
N GLY A 134 3.18 11.39 -9.45
CA GLY A 134 3.35 12.85 -9.51
C GLY A 134 4.52 13.35 -8.66
N LYS A 135 4.54 14.66 -8.37
CA LYS A 135 5.67 15.31 -7.68
C LYS A 135 5.65 15.14 -6.16
N ASP A 136 4.45 15.03 -5.58
CA ASP A 136 4.26 15.12 -4.13
C ASP A 136 3.96 13.78 -3.45
N ASN A 137 3.57 12.75 -4.20
CA ASN A 137 3.28 11.43 -3.65
C ASN A 137 4.37 10.41 -4.00
N ILE A 138 5.57 10.64 -3.46
CA ILE A 138 6.74 9.75 -3.58
C ILE A 138 6.78 8.75 -2.41
N CYS A 139 7.23 7.53 -2.66
CA CYS A 139 7.47 6.49 -1.65
C CYS A 139 8.95 6.16 -1.48
N VAL A 140 9.70 6.05 -2.59
CA VAL A 140 11.11 5.65 -2.62
C VAL A 140 11.91 6.59 -3.53
N GLU A 141 13.12 6.97 -3.13
CA GLU A 141 14.13 7.55 -4.00
C GLU A 141 15.42 6.72 -3.94
N ILE A 142 16.03 6.51 -5.11
CA ILE A 142 17.37 5.95 -5.26
C ILE A 142 18.27 7.05 -5.83
N ARG A 143 19.31 7.42 -5.09
CA ARG A 143 20.27 8.46 -5.50
C ARG A 143 21.60 7.84 -5.91
N GLN A 144 22.46 8.69 -6.50
CA GLN A 144 23.89 8.42 -6.62
C GLN A 144 24.48 7.90 -5.30
N ASP A 145 25.52 7.08 -5.42
CA ASP A 145 26.14 6.34 -4.31
C ASP A 145 25.23 5.31 -3.63
N ASN A 146 24.11 4.95 -4.27
CA ASN A 146 23.12 3.97 -3.79
C ASN A 146 22.46 4.35 -2.47
N LEU A 147 22.30 5.65 -2.25
CA LEU A 147 21.58 6.16 -1.10
C LEU A 147 20.08 6.01 -1.33
N PHE A 148 19.43 5.24 -0.46
CA PHE A 148 17.98 5.07 -0.44
C PHE A 148 17.35 6.14 0.44
N TYR A 149 16.29 6.75 -0.06
CA TYR A 149 15.41 7.60 0.72
C TYR A 149 14.00 7.04 0.68
N LEU A 150 13.43 6.78 1.85
CA LEU A 150 12.10 6.21 2.01
C LEU A 150 11.19 7.23 2.71
N TYR A 151 9.91 7.27 2.33
CA TYR A 151 8.90 8.05 3.02
C TYR A 151 8.20 7.17 4.06
N LEU A 152 8.68 7.22 5.30
CA LEU A 152 8.29 6.31 6.39
C LEU A 152 7.58 7.05 7.52
N PRO A 153 6.73 6.37 8.31
CA PRO A 153 6.15 6.93 9.53
C PRO A 153 7.26 7.31 10.52
N ILE A 154 7.13 8.48 11.15
CA ILE A 154 8.12 8.97 12.12
C ILE A 154 7.83 8.32 13.48
N PRO A 155 8.69 7.40 13.99
CA PRO A 155 8.33 6.49 15.09
C PRO A 155 7.88 7.14 16.40
N ASP A 156 8.32 8.36 16.70
CA ASP A 156 8.08 9.07 17.96
C ASP A 156 7.06 10.20 17.85
N ARG A 157 6.37 10.35 16.70
CA ARG A 157 5.44 11.46 16.45
C ARG A 157 3.99 11.04 16.30
N GLN A 158 3.53 10.07 17.09
CA GLN A 158 2.11 9.75 17.12
C GLN A 158 1.34 10.90 17.78
N VAL A 159 0.37 11.48 17.09
CA VAL A 159 -0.63 12.35 17.72
C VAL A 159 -1.78 11.46 18.17
N MET A 160 -2.31 11.67 19.38
CA MET A 160 -3.38 10.84 19.93
C MET A 160 -4.53 10.67 18.93
N GLY A 161 -4.86 9.43 18.59
CA GLY A 161 -5.95 9.09 17.67
C GLY A 161 -5.65 9.30 16.19
N SER A 162 -4.45 9.74 15.79
CA SER A 162 -4.07 9.89 14.38
C SER A 162 -3.02 8.89 13.92
N LYS A 163 -2.94 8.70 12.60
CA LYS A 163 -1.82 8.02 11.95
C LYS A 163 -0.50 8.76 12.21
N TYR A 164 0.60 8.01 12.15
CA TYR A 164 1.94 8.56 12.26
C TYR A 164 2.23 9.48 11.06
N PRO A 165 2.76 10.69 11.26
CA PRO A 165 3.16 11.56 10.17
C PRO A 165 4.32 10.91 9.40
N LEU A 166 4.31 11.06 8.07
CA LEU A 166 5.39 10.57 7.23
C LEU A 166 6.55 11.57 7.17
N GLY A 167 7.75 11.00 7.20
CA GLY A 167 9.02 11.71 7.09
C GLY A 167 9.88 11.13 5.98
N LYS A 168 10.72 11.96 5.39
CA LYS A 168 11.76 11.51 4.47
C LYS A 168 12.93 10.94 5.28
N MET A 169 13.24 9.69 5.06
CA MET A 169 14.25 8.94 5.81
C MET A 169 15.38 8.49 4.88
N GLN A 170 16.62 8.79 5.21
CA GLN A 170 17.81 8.24 4.56
C GLN A 170 18.17 6.90 5.21
N ILE A 171 18.32 5.86 4.40
CA ILE A 171 18.67 4.52 4.89
C ILE A 171 20.18 4.33 4.85
N PHE A 172 20.77 3.98 5.98
CA PHE A 172 22.19 3.65 6.07
C PHE A 172 22.37 2.13 6.06
N THR A 173 22.94 1.63 4.96
CA THR A 173 23.20 0.21 4.78
C THR A 173 24.45 0.02 3.91
N ASN A 174 25.21 -1.02 4.22
CA ASN A 174 26.42 -1.39 3.47
C ASN A 174 26.17 -2.52 2.46
N ASP A 175 25.19 -3.37 2.74
CA ASP A 175 24.93 -4.65 2.08
C ASP A 175 23.47 -4.81 1.62
N PHE A 176 22.62 -3.79 1.82
CA PHE A 176 21.17 -3.84 1.58
C PHE A 176 20.40 -4.85 2.44
N GLN A 177 21.08 -5.55 3.35
CA GLN A 177 20.49 -6.57 4.20
C GLN A 177 20.36 -6.12 5.64
N GLN A 178 21.41 -5.52 6.19
CA GLN A 178 21.44 -5.00 7.55
C GLN A 178 21.38 -3.47 7.54
N ILE A 179 20.45 -2.94 8.32
CA ILE A 179 20.18 -1.51 8.50
C ILE A 179 20.41 -1.17 9.96
N ASN A 180 21.48 -0.44 10.22
CA ASN A 180 21.82 -0.03 11.58
C ASN A 180 21.13 1.29 11.97
N LEU A 181 21.06 2.23 11.02
CA LEU A 181 20.60 3.59 11.26
C LEU A 181 19.72 4.09 10.13
N ILE A 182 18.73 4.91 10.49
CA ILE A 182 17.78 5.54 9.60
C ILE A 182 17.74 7.03 9.95
N GLY A 183 18.22 7.88 9.04
CA GLY A 183 18.32 9.33 9.26
C GLY A 183 17.08 10.07 8.78
N TYR A 184 16.32 10.66 9.69
CA TYR A 184 15.19 11.52 9.36
C TYR A 184 15.63 12.90 8.89
N ILE A 185 15.03 13.34 7.79
CA ILE A 185 15.24 14.66 7.19
C ILE A 185 13.95 15.46 7.34
N LEU A 186 14.04 16.56 8.09
CA LEU A 186 12.93 17.48 8.28
C LEU A 186 12.55 18.14 6.95
N LYS A 187 11.24 18.33 6.72
CA LYS A 187 10.73 19.00 5.53
C LYS A 187 11.41 20.36 5.32
N GLY A 188 11.92 20.60 4.11
CA GLY A 188 12.64 21.81 3.74
C GLY A 188 14.13 21.82 4.10
N LYS A 189 14.62 20.87 4.90
CA LYS A 189 16.05 20.69 5.17
C LYS A 189 16.67 19.68 4.21
N ARG A 190 18.01 19.74 4.09
CA ARG A 190 18.83 18.78 3.32
C ARG A 190 19.65 17.85 4.21
N SER A 191 19.85 18.20 5.48
CA SER A 191 20.61 17.43 6.45
C SER A 191 19.71 16.56 7.32
N ILE A 192 20.30 15.52 7.90
CA ILE A 192 19.65 14.69 8.90
C ILE A 192 19.40 15.52 10.15
N ASP A 193 18.16 15.47 10.64
CA ASP A 193 17.69 16.16 11.83
C ASP A 193 17.70 15.22 13.04
N LYS A 194 17.35 13.94 12.82
CA LYS A 194 17.30 12.90 13.85
C LYS A 194 17.67 11.54 13.26
N VAL A 195 18.19 10.63 14.08
CA VAL A 195 18.49 9.25 13.69
C VAL A 195 17.63 8.28 14.49
N TYR A 196 17.19 7.21 13.84
CA TYR A 196 16.41 6.10 14.40
C TYR A 196 17.15 4.79 14.13
N HIS A 197 16.85 3.77 14.94
CA HIS A 197 17.29 2.40 14.71
C HIS A 197 16.21 1.63 13.95
N TYR A 198 16.60 0.56 13.25
CA TYR A 198 15.64 -0.32 12.56
C TYR A 198 14.53 -0.82 13.50
N LYS A 199 14.88 -1.16 14.75
CA LYS A 199 13.95 -1.64 15.77
C LYS A 199 12.80 -0.67 16.07
N ASP A 200 13.02 0.64 15.89
CA ASP A 200 11.97 1.65 16.09
C ASP A 200 10.81 1.51 15.08
N PHE A 201 11.05 0.81 13.98
CA PHE A 201 10.07 0.55 12.92
C PHE A 201 9.40 -0.83 13.01
N GLU A 202 9.81 -1.73 13.90
CA GLU A 202 9.25 -3.09 14.01
C GLU A 202 7.74 -3.09 14.26
N LYS A 203 7.23 -2.10 15.01
CA LYS A 203 5.78 -1.90 15.23
C LYS A 203 4.97 -1.63 13.96
N PHE A 204 5.62 -1.20 12.87
CA PHE A 204 4.99 -1.00 11.57
C PHE A 204 5.11 -2.24 10.67
N ILE A 205 6.02 -3.16 10.99
CA ILE A 205 6.25 -4.41 10.25
C ILE A 205 5.20 -5.45 10.64
N GLN A 206 4.83 -5.54 11.92
CA GLN A 206 3.84 -6.50 12.46
C GLN A 206 2.41 -6.33 11.90
N VAL A 207 2.17 -5.31 11.08
CA VAL A 207 0.88 -5.07 10.39
C VAL A 207 0.87 -5.69 8.98
N ILE A 208 2.02 -6.18 8.49
CA ILE A 208 2.23 -6.70 7.12
C ILE A 208 2.41 -8.24 7.14
N ASP A 209 1.69 -8.95 8.01
CA ASP A 209 1.73 -10.42 8.07
C ASP A 209 1.19 -11.03 6.77
N SER A 210 2.11 -11.48 5.89
CA SER A 210 1.92 -12.55 4.88
C SER A 210 3.12 -12.77 3.94
N ILE A 211 4.22 -12.02 4.04
CA ILE A 211 5.38 -12.21 3.16
C ILE A 211 6.55 -12.77 4.00
N GLU A 212 7.02 -13.97 3.65
CA GLU A 212 8.22 -14.62 4.21
C GLU A 212 9.35 -13.62 4.39
N SER A 213 10.14 -13.78 5.45
CA SER A 213 11.16 -12.83 5.91
C SER A 213 12.11 -12.36 4.80
N LEU A 214 11.74 -11.25 4.16
CA LEU A 214 12.60 -10.50 3.27
C LEU A 214 13.48 -9.58 4.13
N ASN A 215 14.65 -9.23 3.59
CA ASN A 215 15.69 -8.47 4.28
C ASN A 215 15.16 -7.14 4.87
N GLN A 216 15.93 -6.52 5.77
CA GLN A 216 15.49 -5.32 6.50
C GLN A 216 15.12 -4.16 5.57
N LEU A 217 15.82 -4.00 4.44
CA LEU A 217 15.52 -2.93 3.48
C LEU A 217 14.17 -3.13 2.81
N GLU A 218 13.86 -4.36 2.39
CA GLU A 218 12.57 -4.69 1.79
C GLU A 218 11.41 -4.46 2.75
N ASN A 219 11.59 -4.76 4.04
CA ASN A 219 10.57 -4.45 5.05
C ASN A 219 10.29 -2.94 5.15
N LEU A 220 11.33 -2.10 5.15
CA LEU A 220 11.15 -0.65 5.15
C LEU A 220 10.51 -0.15 3.84
N ILE A 221 10.90 -0.73 2.70
CA ILE A 221 10.27 -0.41 1.41
C ILE A 221 8.78 -0.78 1.45
N ASN A 222 8.41 -1.94 1.98
CA ASN A 222 7.01 -2.36 2.13
C ASN A 222 6.23 -1.38 3.02
N ILE A 223 6.81 -0.92 4.13
CA ILE A 223 6.20 0.14 4.95
C ILE A 223 5.97 1.42 4.12
N ALA A 224 6.97 1.85 3.34
CA ALA A 224 6.86 3.04 2.50
C ALA A 224 5.78 2.90 1.42
N LEU A 225 5.67 1.71 0.81
CA LEU A 225 4.70 1.39 -0.22
C LEU A 225 3.27 1.33 0.34
N GLN A 226 3.06 0.70 1.49
CA GLN A 226 1.76 0.68 2.16
C GLN A 226 1.30 2.08 2.55
N ASN A 227 2.18 2.87 3.19
CA ASN A 227 1.86 4.27 3.52
C ASN A 227 1.68 5.16 2.28
N TRP A 228 2.19 4.76 1.12
CA TRP A 228 1.92 5.44 -0.14
C TRP A 228 0.54 5.06 -0.71
N LEU A 229 0.15 3.79 -0.63
CA LEU A 229 -1.15 3.31 -1.07
C LEU A 229 -2.29 3.98 -0.30
N GLU A 230 -2.12 4.17 1.01
CA GLU A 230 -3.08 4.88 1.86
C GLU A 230 -3.27 6.37 1.51
N ARG A 231 -2.38 6.95 0.68
CA ARG A 231 -2.44 8.36 0.24
C ARG A 231 -3.00 8.51 -1.18
N LEU A 232 -3.31 7.42 -1.87
CA LEU A 232 -3.92 7.43 -3.20
C LEU A 232 -5.40 7.82 -3.17
#